data_AF-A0A5C6CCU3-F1
#
_entry.id   AF-A0A5C6CCU3-F1
#
_cell.length_a   1.000
_cell.length_b   1.000
_cell.length_c   1.000
_cell.angle_alpha   90.00
_cell.angle_beta   90.00
_cell.angle_gamma   90.00
#
_symmetry.space_group_name_H-M   'P 1'
#
loop_
_entity.id
_entity.type
_entity.pdbx_description
1 polymer ?
#
loop_
_entity_poly.entity_id
_entity_poly.type
_entity_poly.pdbx_seq_one_letter_code
_entity_poly.pdbx_strand_id
1 'polypeptide(L)'
;MKSKTIANSLSSSTRRQFLATATAVTAGGLVLPSSELHAAASDIRSTDHFWYRLAPEGPYIDSQRGNKAFGFGLGKIYLSEDNGKTWPHEAVFRNADNITFSCILSSGNIVFATRTKLYLSTDNLKTHKQIIVKDLDGSDYIPHTPLDPNAPGWYFHPLDGEHTWDVDGTEMLVWGNYCNVLGGAVPVNIYYSTDQGETVKIAYAFGKNPTFQQPGSKEQDRLGNADNPVVARHIHSVAYNPVENAFYACTGDHDRGDVHECHWLRGTYDAANDSWDWKVLVSVNSNSRFKSGGINFVDGRLYWAADANGNNGTMPHDRGLFHCDPADIANVEKHTMMFNPKYESANMIIEDDVILSAHYAPASPYNTGFIVSTDMGKSWAQYDLKEFGKRSPTRFHKKNSDGWFRVDLRKVWIERGEVLFIKPKP
;
A
#
# COMPACT_ATOMS: atom_id res chain seq x y z
N MET A 1 -5.09 -52.67 -4.75
CA MET A 1 -4.07 -53.00 -3.73
C MET A 1 -2.82 -52.19 -4.09
N LYS A 2 -2.18 -51.34 -3.29
CA LYS A 2 -2.31 -50.92 -1.90
C LYS A 2 -2.13 -49.38 -1.85
N SER A 3 -2.84 -48.78 -0.90
CA SER A 3 -2.79 -47.39 -0.48
C SER A 3 -1.41 -46.98 0.05
N LYS A 4 -1.04 -45.72 -0.16
CA LYS A 4 -0.33 -44.91 0.85
C LYS A 4 -0.67 -43.43 0.67
N THR A 5 -1.65 -43.01 1.46
CA THR A 5 -1.97 -41.62 1.81
C THR A 5 -0.78 -41.00 2.55
N ILE A 6 -0.33 -39.81 2.15
CA ILE A 6 0.47 -38.93 3.00
C ILE A 6 -0.29 -37.61 3.11
N ALA A 7 -0.79 -37.35 4.31
CA ALA A 7 -1.44 -36.12 4.71
C ALA A 7 -0.37 -35.05 4.92
N ASN A 8 -0.49 -33.91 4.23
CA ASN A 8 0.16 -32.67 4.60
C ASN A 8 -0.91 -31.74 5.19
N SER A 9 -1.04 -31.73 6.51
CA SER A 9 -1.85 -30.77 7.26
C SER A 9 -0.96 -29.95 8.19
N LEU A 10 -0.39 -28.86 7.68
CA LEU A 10 0.23 -27.83 8.50
C LEU A 10 -0.02 -26.46 7.86
N SER A 11 -1.20 -25.88 8.08
CA SER A 11 -1.42 -24.42 7.96
C SER A 11 -2.70 -23.88 8.63
N SER A 12 -3.42 -24.64 9.44
CA SER A 12 -4.65 -24.16 10.12
C SER A 12 -4.57 -24.09 11.65
N SER A 13 -3.45 -24.49 12.25
CA SER A 13 -3.35 -24.71 13.70
C SER A 13 -3.07 -23.45 14.52
N THR A 14 -2.44 -22.41 13.96
CA THR A 14 -2.08 -21.19 14.72
C THR A 14 -3.27 -20.24 14.92
N ARG A 15 -4.23 -20.19 13.99
CA ARG A 15 -5.45 -19.36 14.13
C ARG A 15 -6.53 -20.01 15.02
N ARG A 16 -6.44 -21.32 15.28
CA ARG A 16 -7.40 -22.07 16.12
C ARG A 16 -7.20 -21.87 17.62
N GLN A 17 -6.00 -21.51 18.07
CA GLN A 17 -5.78 -21.24 19.49
C GLN A 17 -6.46 -19.94 19.94
N PHE A 18 -6.55 -18.95 19.05
CA PHE A 18 -7.36 -17.74 19.28
C PHE A 18 -8.88 -18.02 19.34
N LEU A 19 -9.38 -19.01 18.59
CA LEU A 19 -10.81 -19.38 18.59
C LEU A 19 -11.29 -19.98 19.93
N ALA A 20 -10.40 -20.58 20.72
CA ALA A 20 -10.78 -21.25 21.96
C ALA A 20 -11.08 -20.28 23.12
N THR A 21 -10.49 -19.07 23.10
CA THR A 21 -10.63 -18.09 24.18
C THR A 21 -11.84 -17.17 24.02
N ALA A 22 -12.49 -17.15 22.85
CA ALA A 22 -13.60 -16.23 22.55
C ALA A 22 -15.01 -16.89 22.59
N THR A 23 -15.13 -18.21 22.70
CA THR A 23 -16.43 -18.93 22.60
C THR A 23 -16.91 -19.54 23.92
N ALA A 24 -16.84 -18.80 25.03
CA ALA A 24 -17.45 -19.22 26.29
C ALA A 24 -18.22 -18.09 26.98
N VAL A 25 -19.22 -17.49 26.30
CA VAL A 25 -20.26 -16.70 26.98
C VAL A 25 -21.61 -16.97 26.32
N THR A 26 -22.30 -18.00 26.78
CA THR A 26 -23.77 -18.05 26.72
C THR A 26 -24.32 -18.52 28.06
N ALA A 27 -25.24 -17.71 28.59
CA ALA A 27 -26.03 -17.85 29.82
C ALA A 27 -25.36 -17.38 31.14
N GLY A 28 -25.79 -16.21 31.61
CA GLY A 28 -25.58 -15.72 32.97
C GLY A 28 -24.86 -14.38 33.02
N GLY A 29 -25.59 -13.31 33.34
CA GLY A 29 -25.07 -11.95 33.40
C GLY A 29 -23.92 -11.81 34.41
N LEU A 30 -22.75 -11.42 33.91
CA LEU A 30 -21.62 -10.89 34.66
C LEU A 30 -20.89 -9.92 33.72
N VAL A 31 -20.83 -8.64 34.10
CA VAL A 31 -19.97 -7.66 33.45
C VAL A 31 -18.54 -8.06 33.81
N LEU A 32 -17.83 -8.69 32.88
CA LEU A 32 -16.40 -8.95 33.01
C LEU A 32 -15.63 -7.67 32.70
N PRO A 33 -14.54 -7.36 33.43
CA PRO A 33 -13.66 -6.26 33.09
C PRO A 33 -13.06 -6.52 31.70
N SER A 34 -12.91 -5.46 30.90
CA SER A 34 -12.20 -5.51 29.61
C SER A 34 -10.82 -6.11 29.82
N SER A 35 -10.64 -7.35 29.37
CA SER A 35 -9.33 -8.00 29.39
C SER A 35 -8.43 -7.27 28.41
N GLU A 36 -7.41 -6.58 28.92
CA GLU A 36 -6.34 -6.04 28.09
C GLU A 36 -5.72 -7.18 27.27
N LEU A 37 -5.88 -7.13 25.96
CA LEU A 37 -5.26 -8.08 25.04
C LEU A 37 -3.76 -7.76 24.97
N HIS A 38 -2.95 -8.51 25.71
CA HIS A 38 -1.50 -8.48 25.58
C HIS A 38 -1.06 -9.32 24.38
N ALA A 39 -0.30 -8.72 23.48
CA ALA A 39 0.26 -9.44 22.33
C ALA A 39 1.47 -10.28 22.78
N ALA A 40 1.52 -11.57 22.40
CA ALA A 40 2.66 -12.44 22.72
C ALA A 40 3.92 -12.02 21.94
N ALA A 41 5.08 -11.97 22.61
CA ALA A 41 6.33 -11.54 21.97
C ALA A 41 6.73 -12.50 20.85
N SER A 42 6.98 -11.96 19.65
CA SER A 42 7.53 -12.72 18.51
C SER A 42 9.05 -12.85 18.63
N ASP A 43 9.58 -14.02 18.26
CA ASP A 43 11.03 -14.27 18.22
C ASP A 43 11.73 -13.27 17.29
N ILE A 44 12.66 -12.48 17.84
CA ILE A 44 13.48 -11.55 17.07
C ILE A 44 14.63 -12.32 16.42
N ARG A 45 14.74 -12.20 15.11
CA ARG A 45 15.83 -12.74 14.30
C ARG A 45 16.67 -11.62 13.72
N SER A 46 17.79 -11.95 13.10
CA SER A 46 18.67 -10.95 12.49
C SER A 46 19.42 -11.44 11.26
N THR A 47 19.75 -10.49 10.40
CA THR A 47 20.78 -10.57 9.35
C THR A 47 21.97 -9.69 9.76
N ASP A 48 22.97 -9.50 8.91
CA ASP A 48 24.05 -8.53 9.19
C ASP A 48 23.56 -7.08 9.18
N HIS A 49 22.48 -6.78 8.45
CA HIS A 49 22.00 -5.39 8.23
C HIS A 49 20.76 -5.03 9.04
N PHE A 50 19.98 -5.99 9.54
CA PHE A 50 18.76 -5.69 10.28
C PHE A 50 18.32 -6.79 11.25
N TRP A 51 17.56 -6.40 12.26
CA TRP A 51 16.69 -7.29 13.02
C TRP A 51 15.32 -7.37 12.36
N TYR A 52 14.64 -8.51 12.50
CA TYR A 52 13.28 -8.68 12.00
C TYR A 52 12.46 -9.60 12.90
N ARG A 53 11.15 -9.38 12.90
CA ARG A 53 10.16 -10.22 13.60
C ARG A 53 8.80 -10.09 12.92
N LEU A 54 7.98 -11.13 12.98
CA LEU A 54 6.57 -10.97 12.63
C LEU A 54 5.86 -10.09 13.66
N ALA A 55 4.75 -9.48 13.26
CA ALA A 55 3.82 -8.89 14.21
C ALA A 55 3.41 -9.95 15.26
N PRO A 56 3.25 -9.53 16.53
CA PRO A 56 2.82 -10.44 17.57
C PRO A 56 1.41 -10.97 17.28
N GLU A 57 1.01 -12.07 17.93
CA GLU A 57 -0.35 -12.58 17.80
C GLU A 57 -1.37 -11.51 18.22
N GLY A 58 -2.40 -11.30 17.40
CA GLY A 58 -3.40 -10.25 17.63
C GLY A 58 -4.03 -9.75 16.32
N PRO A 59 -4.53 -8.50 16.31
CA PRO A 59 -5.05 -7.85 15.11
C PRO A 59 -4.01 -7.80 13.98
N TYR A 60 -4.47 -7.89 12.73
CA TYR A 60 -3.62 -7.62 11.59
C TYR A 60 -3.29 -6.12 11.55
N ILE A 61 -2.02 -5.77 11.70
CA ILE A 61 -1.55 -4.37 11.75
C ILE A 61 -1.44 -3.81 10.33
N ASP A 62 -2.40 -2.97 9.94
CA ASP A 62 -2.48 -2.42 8.58
C ASP A 62 -1.58 -1.18 8.41
N SER A 63 -1.58 -0.28 9.40
CA SER A 63 -0.76 0.93 9.40
C SER A 63 -0.18 1.25 10.78
N GLN A 64 0.87 2.07 10.80
CA GLN A 64 1.50 2.56 12.01
C GLN A 64 1.98 4.00 11.84
N ARG A 65 2.09 4.74 12.95
CA ARG A 65 2.71 6.06 13.01
C ARG A 65 3.14 6.39 14.43
N GLY A 66 4.42 6.73 14.62
CA GLY A 66 4.95 7.01 15.95
C GLY A 66 4.74 5.79 16.86
N ASN A 67 4.09 5.97 18.01
CA ASN A 67 3.71 4.88 18.91
C ASN A 67 2.36 4.22 18.58
N LYS A 68 1.59 4.76 17.63
CA LYS A 68 0.26 4.24 17.30
C LYS A 68 0.31 3.17 16.20
N ALA A 69 -0.60 2.20 16.31
CA ALA A 69 -0.82 1.20 15.27
C ALA A 69 -2.33 0.93 15.12
N PHE A 70 -2.80 0.87 13.87
CA PHE A 70 -4.17 0.50 13.54
C PHE A 70 -4.20 -0.96 13.08
N GLY A 71 -5.10 -1.74 13.67
CA GLY A 71 -5.24 -3.15 13.35
C GLY A 71 -6.70 -3.57 13.19
N PHE A 72 -6.92 -4.69 12.53
CA PHE A 72 -8.26 -5.24 12.34
C PHE A 72 -8.28 -6.77 12.40
N GLY A 73 -9.47 -7.31 12.64
CA GLY A 73 -9.74 -8.74 12.62
C GLY A 73 -10.92 -9.10 13.51
N LEU A 74 -11.49 -10.29 13.31
CA LEU A 74 -12.52 -10.84 14.20
C LEU A 74 -13.78 -9.96 14.30
N GLY A 75 -14.12 -9.26 13.21
CA GLY A 75 -15.25 -8.34 13.19
C GLY A 75 -15.04 -7.07 14.02
N LYS A 76 -13.80 -6.69 14.31
CA LYS A 76 -13.42 -5.48 15.04
C LYS A 76 -12.28 -4.73 14.36
N ILE A 77 -12.18 -3.46 14.72
CA ILE A 77 -11.02 -2.59 14.50
C ILE A 77 -10.40 -2.24 15.85
N TYR A 78 -9.09 -2.01 15.86
CA TYR A 78 -8.30 -1.83 17.06
C TYR A 78 -7.30 -0.69 16.86
N LEU A 79 -7.03 0.05 17.93
CA LEU A 79 -5.98 1.06 17.98
C LEU A 79 -5.09 0.80 19.19
N SER A 80 -3.79 0.70 18.90
CA SER A 80 -2.71 0.63 19.88
C SER A 80 -2.06 2.01 20.02
N GLU A 81 -1.48 2.28 21.20
CA GLU A 81 -0.69 3.48 21.51
C GLU A 81 0.71 3.12 22.05
N ASP A 82 1.15 1.87 21.87
CA ASP A 82 2.40 1.34 22.42
C ASP A 82 3.15 0.42 21.44
N ASN A 83 3.15 0.79 20.15
CA ASN A 83 3.77 0.04 19.04
C ASN A 83 3.16 -1.36 18.83
N GLY A 84 1.84 -1.49 19.04
CA GLY A 84 1.11 -2.75 18.83
C GLY A 84 1.31 -3.79 19.93
N LYS A 85 1.74 -3.40 21.14
CA LYS A 85 1.94 -4.31 22.29
C LYS A 85 0.62 -4.57 23.01
N THR A 86 -0.22 -3.55 23.16
CA THR A 86 -1.58 -3.61 23.69
C THR A 86 -2.57 -2.88 22.79
N TRP A 87 -3.85 -3.22 22.95
CA TRP A 87 -4.96 -2.68 22.14
C TRP A 87 -6.07 -2.13 23.03
N PRO A 88 -5.84 -0.98 23.70
CA PRO A 88 -6.79 -0.42 24.68
C PRO A 88 -8.07 0.12 24.03
N HIS A 89 -8.04 0.41 22.73
CA HIS A 89 -9.20 0.91 21.99
C HIS A 89 -9.65 -0.10 20.94
N GLU A 90 -10.95 -0.42 20.94
CA GLU A 90 -11.56 -1.28 19.95
C GLU A 90 -13.00 -0.86 19.64
N ALA A 91 -13.45 -1.17 18.43
CA ALA A 91 -14.84 -1.02 18.04
C ALA A 91 -15.31 -2.21 17.19
N VAL A 92 -16.59 -2.55 17.36
CA VAL A 92 -17.25 -3.52 16.48
C VAL A 92 -17.31 -2.95 15.07
N PHE A 93 -16.77 -3.72 14.12
CA PHE A 93 -16.79 -3.40 12.71
C PHE A 93 -16.86 -4.72 11.92
N ARG A 94 -18.09 -5.19 11.66
CA ARG A 94 -18.34 -6.51 11.06
C ARG A 94 -17.69 -6.72 9.69
N ASN A 95 -17.31 -5.63 9.01
CA ASN A 95 -16.66 -5.66 7.71
C ASN A 95 -15.11 -5.59 7.79
N ALA A 96 -14.53 -5.84 8.97
CA ALA A 96 -13.09 -5.71 9.23
C ALA A 96 -12.20 -6.47 8.24
N ASP A 97 -12.57 -7.71 7.87
CA ASP A 97 -11.75 -8.52 6.96
C ASP A 97 -11.68 -7.93 5.53
N ASN A 98 -12.56 -6.98 5.19
CA ASN A 98 -12.57 -6.26 3.93
C ASN A 98 -11.84 -4.91 3.98
N ILE A 99 -11.19 -4.55 5.10
CA ILE A 99 -10.38 -3.31 5.19
C ILE A 99 -9.19 -3.41 4.25
N THR A 100 -9.05 -2.49 3.30
CA THR A 100 -7.98 -2.49 2.28
C THR A 100 -7.00 -1.34 2.44
N PHE A 101 -7.27 -0.40 3.34
CA PHE A 101 -6.46 0.80 3.59
C PHE A 101 -6.74 1.35 4.98
N SER A 102 -5.70 1.89 5.62
CA SER A 102 -5.80 2.75 6.80
C SER A 102 -4.63 3.72 6.84
N CYS A 103 -4.84 4.86 7.48
CA CYS A 103 -3.83 5.87 7.73
C CYS A 103 -4.11 6.55 9.08
N ILE A 104 -3.06 6.75 9.87
CA ILE A 104 -3.09 7.49 11.13
C ILE A 104 -2.53 8.88 10.86
N LEU A 105 -3.33 9.91 11.04
CA LEU A 105 -2.98 11.30 10.79
C LEU A 105 -2.28 11.92 12.01
N SER A 106 -1.63 13.08 11.82
CA SER A 106 -0.85 13.76 12.87
C SER A 106 -1.72 14.18 14.05
N SER A 107 -2.99 14.51 13.80
CA SER A 107 -4.00 14.78 14.83
C SER A 107 -4.38 13.57 15.68
N GLY A 108 -3.99 12.35 15.26
CA GLY A 108 -4.49 11.10 15.83
C GLY A 108 -5.77 10.58 15.18
N ASN A 109 -6.35 11.33 14.22
CA ASN A 109 -7.46 10.85 13.40
C ASN A 109 -7.06 9.60 12.61
N ILE A 110 -8.03 8.72 12.39
CA ILE A 110 -7.84 7.45 11.68
C ILE A 110 -8.78 7.41 10.49
N VAL A 111 -8.20 7.48 9.30
CA VAL A 111 -8.91 7.24 8.05
C VAL A 111 -8.71 5.77 7.69
N PHE A 112 -9.78 5.03 7.44
CA PHE A 112 -9.68 3.63 7.02
C PHE A 112 -10.78 3.28 6.04
N ALA A 113 -10.52 2.30 5.18
CA ALA A 113 -11.43 1.95 4.11
C ALA A 113 -11.61 0.45 3.97
N THR A 114 -12.82 0.04 3.64
CA THR A 114 -13.08 -1.25 3.02
C THR A 114 -13.02 -1.13 1.50
N ARG A 115 -13.24 -2.24 0.80
CA ARG A 115 -13.27 -2.31 -0.68
C ARG A 115 -13.96 -1.13 -1.39
N THR A 116 -15.09 -0.64 -0.86
CA THR A 116 -15.90 0.41 -1.48
C THR A 116 -16.32 1.53 -0.53
N LYS A 117 -15.89 1.53 0.74
CA LYS A 117 -16.36 2.52 1.72
C LYS A 117 -15.20 3.07 2.51
N LEU A 118 -15.22 4.37 2.75
CA LEU A 118 -14.23 5.10 3.52
C LEU A 118 -14.84 5.55 4.85
N TYR A 119 -14.05 5.55 5.90
CA TYR A 119 -14.47 5.86 7.25
C TYR A 119 -13.42 6.75 7.94
N LEU A 120 -13.89 7.54 8.89
CA LEU A 120 -13.07 8.34 9.79
C LEU A 120 -13.46 8.08 11.23
N SER A 121 -12.46 7.98 12.09
CA SER A 121 -12.59 8.13 13.53
C SER A 121 -11.70 9.28 14.00
N THR A 122 -12.24 10.11 14.88
CA THR A 122 -11.55 11.28 15.47
C THR A 122 -11.43 11.18 16.99
N ASP A 123 -11.79 10.03 17.56
CA ASP A 123 -11.97 9.83 18.99
C ASP A 123 -11.35 8.51 19.48
N ASN A 124 -10.24 8.11 18.87
CA ASN A 124 -9.54 6.85 19.15
C ASN A 124 -10.47 5.63 19.03
N LEU A 125 -11.24 5.54 17.94
CA LEU A 125 -12.17 4.47 17.62
C LEU A 125 -13.39 4.33 18.53
N LYS A 126 -13.66 5.26 19.46
CA LYS A 126 -14.94 5.23 20.22
C LYS A 126 -16.14 5.29 19.28
N THR A 127 -16.02 6.09 18.23
CA THR A 127 -16.96 6.15 17.12
C THR A 127 -16.22 6.17 15.79
N HIS A 128 -16.93 5.82 14.72
CA HIS A 128 -16.48 6.00 13.36
C HIS A 128 -17.67 6.35 12.48
N LYS A 129 -17.47 7.22 11.49
CA LYS A 129 -18.47 7.61 10.51
C LYS A 129 -18.00 7.25 9.10
N GLN A 130 -18.92 6.86 8.23
CA GLN A 130 -18.62 6.75 6.80
C GLN A 130 -18.42 8.16 6.23
N ILE A 131 -17.40 8.32 5.38
CA ILE A 131 -17.17 9.53 4.58
C ILE A 131 -17.45 9.19 3.13
N ILE A 132 -18.14 10.12 2.43
CA ILE A 132 -18.35 10.05 1.00
C ILE A 132 -17.30 10.91 0.33
N VAL A 133 -16.54 10.31 -0.58
CA VAL A 133 -15.52 11.01 -1.36
C VAL A 133 -16.21 12.04 -2.26
N LYS A 134 -15.59 13.19 -2.49
CA LYS A 134 -16.05 14.17 -3.49
C LYS A 134 -15.39 13.92 -4.84
N ASP A 135 -16.20 13.99 -5.89
CA ASP A 135 -15.71 13.95 -7.26
C ASP A 135 -15.04 15.29 -7.64
N LEU A 136 -14.45 15.35 -8.83
CA LEU A 136 -13.73 16.52 -9.36
C LEU A 136 -14.61 17.78 -9.45
N ASP A 137 -15.93 17.61 -9.62
CA ASP A 137 -16.92 18.70 -9.65
C ASP A 137 -17.49 19.05 -8.26
N GLY A 138 -17.01 18.39 -7.21
CA GLY A 138 -17.47 18.56 -5.83
C GLY A 138 -18.72 17.75 -5.46
N SER A 139 -19.31 17.01 -6.38
CA SER A 139 -20.43 16.11 -6.11
C SER A 139 -20.00 14.86 -5.31
N ASP A 140 -20.96 14.06 -4.83
CA ASP A 140 -20.65 12.81 -4.14
C ASP A 140 -20.15 11.75 -5.14
N TYR A 141 -18.92 11.28 -4.93
CA TYR A 141 -18.35 10.16 -5.67
C TYR A 141 -18.83 8.83 -5.07
N ILE A 142 -19.77 8.18 -5.75
CA ILE A 142 -20.38 6.92 -5.32
C ILE A 142 -19.75 5.75 -6.10
N PRO A 143 -19.15 4.75 -5.41
CA PRO A 143 -18.75 3.50 -6.03
C PRO A 143 -19.90 2.86 -6.83
N HIS A 144 -19.55 2.27 -7.98
CA HIS A 144 -20.54 1.66 -8.86
C HIS A 144 -21.27 0.50 -8.18
N THR A 145 -22.50 0.23 -8.61
CA THR A 145 -23.17 -1.04 -8.31
C THR A 145 -22.56 -2.13 -9.18
N PRO A 146 -21.91 -3.15 -8.60
CA PRO A 146 -21.25 -4.16 -9.41
C PRO A 146 -22.26 -5.12 -10.05
N LEU A 147 -21.95 -5.57 -11.27
CA LEU A 147 -22.67 -6.63 -11.96
C LEU A 147 -22.52 -7.98 -11.24
N ASP A 148 -21.33 -8.24 -10.68
CA ASP A 148 -21.09 -9.34 -9.74
C ASP A 148 -20.91 -8.80 -8.32
N PRO A 149 -21.86 -9.04 -7.39
CA PRO A 149 -21.76 -8.60 -5.99
C PRO A 149 -20.51 -9.11 -5.24
N ASN A 150 -19.84 -10.17 -5.71
CA ASN A 150 -18.61 -10.68 -5.12
C ASN A 150 -17.35 -9.92 -5.61
N ALA A 151 -17.51 -9.15 -6.69
CA ALA A 151 -16.46 -8.35 -7.33
C ALA A 151 -16.77 -6.83 -7.36
N PRO A 152 -17.06 -6.16 -6.22
CA PRO A 152 -17.34 -4.71 -6.15
C PRO A 152 -16.16 -3.78 -6.45
N GLY A 153 -14.99 -4.33 -6.74
CA GLY A 153 -13.74 -3.60 -6.90
C GLY A 153 -13.06 -3.21 -5.58
N TRP A 154 -11.81 -2.76 -5.67
CA TRP A 154 -11.03 -2.17 -4.58
C TRP A 154 -10.76 -0.69 -4.87
N TYR A 155 -11.62 0.18 -4.36
CA TYR A 155 -11.55 1.63 -4.53
C TYR A 155 -10.41 2.25 -3.74
N PHE A 156 -10.15 1.72 -2.54
CA PHE A 156 -9.24 2.32 -1.57
C PHE A 156 -8.17 1.30 -1.17
N HIS A 157 -7.19 1.10 -2.04
CA HIS A 157 -6.10 0.16 -1.82
C HIS A 157 -4.79 0.66 -2.45
N PRO A 158 -3.90 1.35 -1.72
CA PRO A 158 -2.56 1.68 -2.22
C PRO A 158 -1.63 0.46 -2.28
N LEU A 159 -0.59 0.51 -3.13
CA LEU A 159 0.52 -0.46 -3.14
C LEU A 159 1.65 -0.05 -2.18
N ASP A 160 1.86 1.26 -2.04
CA ASP A 160 2.84 1.90 -1.16
C ASP A 160 2.30 2.09 0.27
N GLY A 161 3.19 2.48 1.19
CA GLY A 161 2.89 2.58 2.62
C GLY A 161 3.06 3.98 3.24
N GLU A 162 3.38 5.00 2.45
CA GLU A 162 3.45 6.40 2.90
C GLU A 162 2.44 7.24 2.13
N HIS A 163 1.59 7.96 2.86
CA HIS A 163 0.45 8.69 2.29
C HIS A 163 0.28 10.10 2.86
N THR A 164 1.12 10.53 3.80
CA THR A 164 0.96 11.82 4.49
C THR A 164 2.22 12.64 4.44
N TRP A 165 2.09 13.92 4.08
CA TRP A 165 3.20 14.87 4.00
C TRP A 165 2.77 16.22 4.57
N ASP A 166 3.74 16.95 5.13
CA ASP A 166 3.56 18.37 5.44
C ASP A 166 3.72 19.18 4.15
N VAL A 167 2.68 19.95 3.82
CA VAL A 167 2.63 20.84 2.66
C VAL A 167 2.32 22.23 3.19
N ASP A 168 3.35 23.09 3.21
CA ASP A 168 3.28 24.45 3.72
C ASP A 168 2.69 24.55 5.14
N GLY A 169 3.08 23.64 6.04
CA GLY A 169 2.62 23.59 7.44
C GLY A 169 1.26 22.94 7.64
N THR A 170 0.65 22.40 6.58
CA THR A 170 -0.59 21.61 6.65
C THR A 170 -0.30 20.18 6.26
N GLU A 171 -0.68 19.24 7.11
CA GLU A 171 -0.61 17.83 6.72
C GLU A 171 -1.66 17.49 5.66
N MET A 172 -1.19 17.02 4.52
CA MET A 172 -2.00 16.47 3.44
C MET A 172 -1.92 14.94 3.44
N LEU A 173 -3.07 14.30 3.32
CA LEU A 173 -3.20 12.87 3.01
C LEU A 173 -3.42 12.73 1.50
N VAL A 174 -2.58 11.99 0.78
CA VAL A 174 -2.71 11.76 -0.67
C VAL A 174 -2.33 10.30 -1.01
N TRP A 175 -3.13 9.62 -1.84
CA TRP A 175 -2.81 8.25 -2.26
C TRP A 175 -3.50 7.88 -3.57
N GLY A 176 -2.99 6.83 -4.24
CA GLY A 176 -3.62 6.21 -5.39
C GLY A 176 -4.22 4.83 -5.09
N ASN A 177 -5.05 4.31 -6.00
CA ASN A 177 -5.58 2.95 -5.89
C ASN A 177 -4.87 1.94 -6.80
N TYR A 178 -4.17 1.00 -6.17
CA TYR A 178 -3.67 -0.25 -6.74
C TYR A 178 -4.82 -1.25 -6.99
N CYS A 179 -5.73 -0.88 -7.87
CA CYS A 179 -6.96 -1.61 -8.19
C CYS A 179 -6.80 -2.54 -9.41
N ASN A 180 -7.90 -3.18 -9.87
CA ASN A 180 -7.92 -4.00 -11.09
C ASN A 180 -6.92 -5.18 -11.11
N VAL A 181 -6.56 -5.69 -9.92
CA VAL A 181 -5.78 -6.92 -9.71
C VAL A 181 -6.66 -8.02 -9.13
N LEU A 182 -7.36 -7.70 -8.05
CA LEU A 182 -8.29 -8.59 -7.36
C LEU A 182 -9.56 -7.81 -7.02
N GLY A 183 -10.70 -8.51 -7.04
CA GLY A 183 -11.93 -8.02 -6.44
C GLY A 183 -12.83 -7.20 -7.35
N GLY A 184 -12.56 -7.07 -8.65
CA GLY A 184 -13.45 -6.40 -9.63
C GLY A 184 -12.89 -5.11 -10.22
N ALA A 185 -13.58 -4.58 -11.22
CA ALA A 185 -13.17 -3.38 -11.96
C ALA A 185 -13.46 -2.09 -11.17
N VAL A 186 -12.58 -1.10 -11.26
CA VAL A 186 -12.68 0.19 -10.55
C VAL A 186 -12.09 1.31 -11.42
N PRO A 187 -12.68 2.53 -11.40
CA PRO A 187 -11.99 3.73 -11.87
C PRO A 187 -10.65 3.95 -11.14
N VAL A 188 -9.62 4.35 -11.87
CA VAL A 188 -8.30 4.64 -11.27
C VAL A 188 -8.27 6.12 -10.89
N ASN A 189 -8.00 6.41 -9.61
CA ASN A 189 -8.05 7.77 -9.07
C ASN A 189 -6.91 8.03 -8.09
N ILE A 190 -6.48 9.29 -8.02
CA ILE A 190 -5.70 9.84 -6.91
C ILE A 190 -6.68 10.53 -5.96
N TYR A 191 -6.61 10.21 -4.68
CA TYR A 191 -7.44 10.76 -3.62
C TYR A 191 -6.62 11.68 -2.73
N TYR A 192 -7.25 12.70 -2.13
CA TYR A 192 -6.60 13.56 -1.15
C TYR A 192 -7.53 14.10 -0.05
N SER A 193 -6.92 14.55 1.04
CA SER A 193 -7.53 15.34 2.12
C SER A 193 -6.51 16.35 2.67
N THR A 194 -6.99 17.55 3.00
CA THR A 194 -6.22 18.65 3.60
C THR A 194 -6.75 19.05 4.98
N ASP A 195 -7.78 18.35 5.48
CA ASP A 195 -8.57 18.69 6.66
C ASP A 195 -8.60 17.54 7.67
N GLN A 196 -7.47 16.86 7.82
CA GLN A 196 -7.31 15.75 8.76
C GLN A 196 -8.33 14.62 8.54
N GLY A 197 -8.67 14.36 7.27
CA GLY A 197 -9.55 13.27 6.85
C GLY A 197 -11.04 13.57 6.95
N GLU A 198 -11.47 14.76 7.39
CA GLU A 198 -12.88 15.14 7.48
C GLU A 198 -13.57 15.14 6.11
N THR A 199 -12.84 15.56 5.08
CA THR A 199 -13.25 15.48 3.67
C THR A 199 -12.18 14.76 2.86
N VAL A 200 -12.63 13.86 1.98
CA VAL A 200 -11.75 13.22 0.98
C VAL A 200 -12.29 13.52 -0.40
N LYS A 201 -11.41 13.85 -1.34
CA LYS A 201 -11.76 14.29 -2.69
C LYS A 201 -10.88 13.56 -3.72
N ILE A 202 -11.33 13.50 -4.96
CA ILE A 202 -10.50 13.05 -6.08
C ILE A 202 -9.61 14.21 -6.52
N ALA A 203 -8.30 14.00 -6.57
CA ALA A 203 -7.32 14.93 -7.14
C ALA A 203 -7.15 14.73 -8.65
N TYR A 204 -7.28 13.49 -9.12
CA TYR A 204 -7.15 13.12 -10.51
C TYR A 204 -7.91 11.83 -10.81
N ALA A 205 -8.69 11.80 -11.89
CA ALA A 205 -9.40 10.62 -12.35
C ALA A 205 -8.91 10.21 -13.74
N PHE A 206 -8.40 8.99 -13.87
CA PHE A 206 -7.97 8.44 -15.16
C PHE A 206 -9.16 8.07 -16.05
N GLY A 207 -8.86 7.95 -17.34
CA GLY A 207 -9.78 7.62 -18.40
C GLY A 207 -10.43 6.25 -18.29
N LYS A 208 -11.43 6.01 -19.15
CA LYS A 208 -12.08 4.71 -19.33
C LYS A 208 -11.12 3.70 -19.99
N ASN A 209 -10.45 2.89 -19.17
CA ASN A 209 -9.61 1.82 -19.69
C ASN A 209 -10.48 0.76 -20.40
N PRO A 210 -10.28 0.48 -21.69
CA PRO A 210 -11.15 -0.44 -22.44
C PRO A 210 -11.04 -1.90 -21.98
N THR A 211 -9.95 -2.26 -21.29
CA THR A 211 -9.68 -3.64 -20.85
C THR A 211 -10.23 -3.91 -19.46
N PHE A 212 -10.05 -2.98 -18.52
CA PHE A 212 -10.38 -3.19 -17.10
C PHE A 212 -11.80 -2.74 -16.78
N GLN A 213 -12.75 -3.45 -17.38
CA GLN A 213 -14.19 -3.23 -17.21
C GLN A 213 -14.86 -4.47 -16.60
N GLN A 214 -16.08 -4.30 -16.09
CA GLN A 214 -16.83 -5.42 -15.54
C GLN A 214 -17.19 -6.41 -16.66
N PRO A 215 -16.98 -7.72 -16.50
CA PRO A 215 -17.41 -8.69 -17.50
C PRO A 215 -18.91 -8.55 -17.81
N GLY A 216 -19.24 -8.36 -19.09
CA GLY A 216 -20.63 -8.14 -19.53
C GLY A 216 -21.13 -6.69 -19.43
N SER A 217 -20.30 -5.73 -19.02
CA SER A 217 -20.65 -4.29 -19.04
C SER A 217 -20.92 -3.79 -20.46
N LYS A 218 -21.87 -2.88 -20.61
CA LYS A 218 -22.10 -2.15 -21.86
C LYS A 218 -21.25 -0.87 -21.90
N GLU A 219 -21.20 -0.21 -23.04
CA GLU A 219 -20.41 1.03 -23.23
C GLU A 219 -20.74 2.11 -22.21
N GLN A 220 -22.02 2.29 -21.89
CA GLN A 220 -22.49 3.26 -20.91
C GLN A 220 -22.13 2.90 -19.47
N ASP A 221 -21.83 1.63 -19.19
CA ASP A 221 -21.46 1.14 -17.86
C ASP A 221 -19.94 1.19 -17.63
N ARG A 222 -19.18 1.68 -18.63
CA ARG A 222 -17.72 1.75 -18.55
C ARG A 222 -17.26 2.69 -17.44
N LEU A 223 -16.43 2.14 -16.58
CA LEU A 223 -15.81 2.79 -15.44
C LEU A 223 -14.60 3.63 -15.88
N GLY A 224 -14.45 4.81 -15.27
CA GLY A 224 -13.39 5.78 -15.58
C GLY A 224 -13.95 7.12 -16.06
N ASN A 225 -13.11 8.15 -16.04
CA ASN A 225 -13.46 9.48 -16.52
C ASN A 225 -13.62 9.45 -18.05
N ALA A 226 -14.76 9.89 -18.58
CA ALA A 226 -15.00 9.91 -20.03
C ALA A 226 -14.18 11.00 -20.74
N ASP A 227 -13.83 12.07 -20.01
CA ASP A 227 -13.20 13.27 -20.56
C ASP A 227 -11.67 13.23 -20.46
N ASN A 228 -11.11 12.20 -19.82
CA ASN A 228 -9.67 11.99 -19.72
C ASN A 228 -9.21 10.87 -20.67
N PRO A 229 -8.38 11.15 -21.68
CA PRO A 229 -7.87 10.11 -22.58
C PRO A 229 -6.77 9.25 -21.95
N VAL A 230 -6.15 9.69 -20.85
CA VAL A 230 -5.04 8.98 -20.19
C VAL A 230 -5.63 7.84 -19.36
N VAL A 231 -5.34 6.60 -19.74
CA VAL A 231 -5.81 5.41 -19.03
C VAL A 231 -4.67 4.75 -18.27
N ALA A 232 -5.01 4.07 -17.17
CA ALA A 232 -4.09 3.21 -16.44
C ALA A 232 -4.87 1.98 -15.95
N ARG A 233 -4.16 0.91 -15.59
CA ARG A 233 -4.78 -0.20 -14.84
C ARG A 233 -4.91 0.16 -13.37
N HIS A 234 -3.87 0.80 -12.82
CA HIS A 234 -3.80 1.20 -11.43
C HIS A 234 -2.59 2.10 -11.12
N ILE A 235 -2.54 2.67 -9.91
CA ILE A 235 -1.44 3.52 -9.42
C ILE A 235 -0.50 2.72 -8.52
N HIS A 236 0.80 2.80 -8.79
CA HIS A 236 1.86 2.13 -8.02
C HIS A 236 2.32 2.95 -6.82
N SER A 237 2.44 4.28 -7.00
CA SER A 237 2.85 5.15 -5.90
C SER A 237 2.44 6.60 -6.12
N VAL A 238 2.24 7.34 -5.03
CA VAL A 238 2.14 8.81 -5.00
C VAL A 238 3.10 9.32 -3.93
N ALA A 239 3.89 10.36 -4.23
CA ALA A 239 4.84 10.93 -3.29
C ALA A 239 4.96 12.44 -3.45
N TYR A 240 5.29 13.14 -2.37
CA TYR A 240 5.47 14.59 -2.35
C TYR A 240 6.95 14.99 -2.44
N ASN A 241 7.24 15.94 -3.32
CA ASN A 241 8.52 16.63 -3.42
C ASN A 241 8.44 18.01 -2.74
N PRO A 242 9.05 18.19 -1.55
CA PRO A 242 9.00 19.46 -0.83
C PRO A 242 9.78 20.58 -1.51
N VAL A 243 10.78 20.27 -2.36
CA VAL A 243 11.60 21.29 -3.04
C VAL A 243 10.81 21.99 -4.15
N GLU A 244 9.94 21.25 -4.84
CA GLU A 244 9.13 21.76 -5.93
C GLU A 244 7.70 22.12 -5.53
N ASN A 245 7.32 21.86 -4.27
CA ASN A 245 5.93 21.89 -3.80
C ASN A 245 4.99 21.15 -4.78
N ALA A 246 5.33 19.91 -5.10
CA ALA A 246 4.62 19.12 -6.10
C ALA A 246 4.55 17.64 -5.74
N PHE A 247 3.46 16.99 -6.13
CA PHE A 247 3.27 15.56 -6.02
C PHE A 247 3.66 14.86 -7.31
N TYR A 248 4.19 13.65 -7.19
CA TYR A 248 4.50 12.76 -8.28
C TYR A 248 3.70 11.48 -8.13
N ALA A 249 3.18 10.96 -9.23
CA ALA A 249 2.47 9.68 -9.26
C ALA A 249 3.00 8.81 -10.39
N CYS A 250 3.07 7.50 -10.15
CA CYS A 250 3.41 6.52 -11.17
C CYS A 250 2.32 5.46 -11.31
N THR A 251 2.03 5.06 -12.56
CA THR A 251 1.06 4.02 -12.89
C THR A 251 1.68 2.83 -13.61
N GLY A 252 0.92 1.74 -13.65
CA GLY A 252 1.23 0.51 -14.39
C GLY A 252 -0.03 -0.14 -14.97
N ASP A 253 0.04 -1.29 -15.65
CA ASP A 253 1.07 -2.33 -15.48
C ASP A 253 1.52 -2.99 -16.79
N HIS A 254 0.62 -3.21 -17.75
CA HIS A 254 0.96 -3.81 -19.05
C HIS A 254 0.26 -3.05 -20.17
N ASP A 255 1.00 -2.59 -21.16
CA ASP A 255 0.35 -1.97 -22.32
C ASP A 255 -0.41 -3.02 -23.13
N ARG A 256 -1.46 -2.56 -23.79
CA ARG A 256 -2.30 -3.41 -24.63
C ARG A 256 -2.53 -2.73 -25.98
N GLY A 257 -1.81 -3.21 -26.99
CA GLY A 257 -1.73 -2.54 -28.28
C GLY A 257 -0.95 -1.23 -28.14
N ASP A 258 -1.48 -0.15 -28.72
CA ASP A 258 -0.85 1.18 -28.73
C ASP A 258 -1.22 2.04 -27.52
N VAL A 259 -1.94 1.47 -26.54
CA VAL A 259 -2.40 2.20 -25.35
C VAL A 259 -1.44 1.96 -24.18
N HIS A 260 -0.74 3.02 -23.78
CA HIS A 260 0.17 3.01 -22.65
C HIS A 260 -0.57 3.09 -21.31
N GLU A 261 -0.12 2.29 -20.34
CA GLU A 261 -0.62 2.32 -18.95
C GLU A 261 0.44 2.78 -17.95
N CYS A 262 1.70 2.88 -18.39
CA CYS A 262 2.83 3.29 -17.56
C CYS A 262 3.10 4.78 -17.74
N HIS A 263 2.65 5.56 -16.76
CA HIS A 263 2.76 7.01 -16.76
C HIS A 263 3.51 7.51 -15.53
N TRP A 264 4.25 8.60 -15.70
CA TRP A 264 4.66 9.47 -14.59
C TRP A 264 3.89 10.77 -14.70
N LEU A 265 3.30 11.20 -13.59
CA LEU A 265 2.55 12.44 -13.49
C LEU A 265 3.19 13.35 -12.44
N ARG A 266 3.05 14.66 -12.65
CA ARG A 266 3.37 15.70 -11.68
C ARG A 266 2.13 16.56 -11.43
N GLY A 267 1.78 16.74 -10.17
CA GLY A 267 0.63 17.50 -9.70
C GLY A 267 1.04 18.63 -8.77
N THR A 268 0.59 19.86 -9.03
CA THR A 268 0.70 20.96 -8.07
C THR A 268 -0.66 21.27 -7.49
N TYR A 269 -0.73 21.48 -6.17
CA TYR A 269 -1.95 21.82 -5.46
C TYR A 269 -2.03 23.33 -5.24
N ASP A 270 -3.15 23.93 -5.63
CA ASP A 270 -3.48 25.31 -5.30
C ASP A 270 -4.42 25.32 -4.10
N ALA A 271 -3.87 25.59 -2.92
CA ALA A 271 -4.63 25.63 -1.67
C ALA A 271 -5.69 26.73 -1.63
N ALA A 272 -5.51 27.84 -2.35
CA ALA A 272 -6.47 28.95 -2.33
C ALA A 272 -7.76 28.60 -3.08
N ASN A 273 -7.64 27.82 -4.15
CA ASN A 273 -8.77 27.39 -4.98
C ASN A 273 -9.16 25.92 -4.75
N ASP A 274 -8.45 25.21 -3.87
CA ASP A 274 -8.63 23.79 -3.58
C ASP A 274 -8.65 22.93 -4.86
N SER A 275 -7.65 23.15 -5.72
CA SER A 275 -7.60 22.56 -7.07
C SER A 275 -6.22 22.02 -7.42
N TRP A 276 -6.16 21.15 -8.43
CA TRP A 276 -4.94 20.49 -8.87
C TRP A 276 -4.63 20.77 -10.34
N ASP A 277 -3.35 20.98 -10.66
CA ASP A 277 -2.83 20.94 -12.04
C ASP A 277 -1.92 19.71 -12.20
N TRP A 278 -2.46 18.66 -12.83
CA TRP A 278 -1.75 17.41 -13.13
C TRP A 278 -1.29 17.35 -14.57
N LYS A 279 -0.01 16.98 -14.76
CA LYS A 279 0.61 16.81 -16.08
C LYS A 279 1.25 15.44 -16.20
N VAL A 280 0.99 14.75 -17.31
CA VAL A 280 1.75 13.55 -17.67
C VAL A 280 3.12 14.00 -18.16
N LEU A 281 4.17 13.56 -17.46
CA LEU A 281 5.56 13.83 -17.81
C LEU A 281 6.12 12.76 -18.75
N VAL A 282 5.74 11.50 -18.51
CA VAL A 282 6.21 10.33 -19.26
C VAL A 282 5.03 9.40 -19.47
N SER A 283 4.92 8.85 -20.68
CA SER A 283 3.94 7.84 -21.07
C SER A 283 4.63 6.88 -22.02
N VAL A 284 4.90 5.66 -21.56
CA VAL A 284 5.81 4.72 -22.23
C VAL A 284 5.36 3.28 -22.04
N ASN A 285 6.09 2.36 -22.66
CA ASN A 285 5.78 0.95 -22.53
C ASN A 285 6.13 0.37 -21.14
N SER A 286 5.55 -0.79 -20.81
CA SER A 286 5.71 -1.49 -19.53
C SER A 286 7.02 -2.25 -19.35
N ASN A 287 7.86 -2.29 -20.38
CA ASN A 287 9.26 -2.71 -20.25
C ASN A 287 10.21 -1.50 -20.18
N SER A 288 9.95 -0.61 -19.22
CA SER A 288 10.75 0.59 -18.99
C SER A 288 10.97 0.83 -17.50
N ARG A 289 12.06 1.52 -17.15
CA ARG A 289 12.31 1.94 -15.75
C ARG A 289 11.26 2.88 -15.17
N PHE A 290 10.34 3.36 -16.01
CA PHE A 290 9.24 4.22 -15.64
C PHE A 290 8.05 3.45 -15.07
N LYS A 291 7.90 2.16 -15.39
CA LYS A 291 6.97 1.32 -14.65
C LYS A 291 7.56 1.07 -13.27
N SER A 292 7.05 1.77 -12.26
CA SER A 292 7.75 1.90 -10.99
C SER A 292 6.86 2.25 -9.81
N GLY A 293 7.39 2.05 -8.62
CA GLY A 293 6.81 2.56 -7.37
C GLY A 293 7.91 2.86 -6.36
N GLY A 294 7.54 2.93 -5.08
CA GLY A 294 8.50 3.26 -4.02
C GLY A 294 9.16 4.62 -4.24
N ILE A 295 8.38 5.60 -4.67
CA ILE A 295 8.90 6.94 -4.98
C ILE A 295 9.30 7.61 -3.66
N ASN A 296 10.53 8.07 -3.56
CA ASN A 296 11.05 8.79 -2.39
C ASN A 296 11.77 10.06 -2.85
N PHE A 297 11.63 11.14 -2.07
CA PHE A 297 12.42 12.37 -2.24
C PHE A 297 13.32 12.55 -1.04
N VAL A 298 14.63 12.56 -1.26
CA VAL A 298 15.65 12.70 -0.21
C VAL A 298 16.67 13.72 -0.68
N ASP A 299 16.92 14.75 0.13
CA ASP A 299 17.86 15.84 -0.17
C ASP A 299 17.67 16.46 -1.58
N GLY A 300 16.40 16.64 -1.98
CA GLY A 300 16.03 17.20 -3.27
C GLY A 300 16.21 16.28 -4.47
N ARG A 301 16.62 15.01 -4.26
CA ARG A 301 16.76 14.00 -5.30
C ARG A 301 15.55 13.07 -5.33
N LEU A 302 15.17 12.64 -6.54
CA LEU A 302 14.09 11.67 -6.77
C LEU A 302 14.68 10.25 -6.83
N TYR A 303 14.09 9.32 -6.07
CA TYR A 303 14.43 7.89 -6.05
C TYR A 303 13.21 7.03 -6.38
N TRP A 304 13.40 5.90 -7.07
CA TRP A 304 12.33 4.95 -7.36
C TRP A 304 12.83 3.51 -7.59
N ALA A 305 11.90 2.56 -7.47
CA ALA A 305 12.12 1.15 -7.76
C ALA A 305 11.32 0.74 -9.01
N ALA A 306 12.01 0.20 -10.02
CA ALA A 306 11.41 -0.17 -11.30
C ALA A 306 10.94 -1.65 -11.37
N ASP A 307 9.67 -1.81 -11.71
CA ASP A 307 8.90 -3.03 -11.91
C ASP A 307 8.85 -3.40 -13.41
N ALA A 308 9.92 -3.13 -14.18
CA ALA A 308 9.87 -3.45 -15.60
C ALA A 308 9.74 -4.99 -15.78
N ASN A 309 8.59 -5.41 -16.34
CA ASN A 309 8.26 -6.81 -16.62
C ASN A 309 7.44 -6.98 -17.92
N GLY A 310 7.22 -5.90 -18.69
CA GLY A 310 6.50 -5.94 -19.95
C GLY A 310 7.18 -6.79 -21.02
N ASN A 311 6.38 -7.46 -21.85
CA ASN A 311 6.87 -8.24 -23.00
C ASN A 311 7.12 -7.37 -24.24
N ASN A 312 6.73 -6.11 -24.20
CA ASN A 312 6.84 -5.12 -25.25
C ASN A 312 8.00 -4.17 -24.96
N GLY A 313 9.19 -4.54 -25.41
CA GLY A 313 10.41 -3.73 -25.32
C GLY A 313 11.65 -4.57 -25.58
N THR A 314 12.82 -3.96 -25.46
CA THR A 314 14.09 -4.66 -25.65
C THR A 314 14.50 -5.36 -24.35
N MET A 315 14.88 -6.64 -24.46
CA MET A 315 15.49 -7.37 -23.35
C MET A 315 16.97 -7.03 -23.20
N PRO A 316 17.56 -7.05 -22.00
CA PRO A 316 16.92 -7.36 -20.71
C PRO A 316 15.96 -6.25 -20.25
N HIS A 317 15.04 -6.58 -19.35
CA HIS A 317 14.13 -5.59 -18.79
C HIS A 317 14.89 -4.40 -18.16
N ASP A 318 14.42 -3.18 -18.43
CA ASP A 318 14.98 -1.94 -17.90
C ASP A 318 14.54 -1.70 -16.46
N ARG A 319 15.10 -2.47 -15.52
CA ARG A 319 14.77 -2.45 -14.09
C ARG A 319 15.97 -2.16 -13.21
N GLY A 320 15.69 -1.66 -12.01
CA GLY A 320 16.69 -1.14 -11.09
C GLY A 320 16.09 -0.33 -9.95
N LEU A 321 16.94 0.03 -9.00
CA LEU A 321 16.73 1.16 -8.11
C LEU A 321 17.50 2.33 -8.70
N PHE A 322 16.82 3.45 -8.89
CA PHE A 322 17.37 4.60 -9.61
C PHE A 322 17.22 5.88 -8.82
N HIS A 323 18.02 6.88 -9.20
CA HIS A 323 17.75 8.27 -8.86
C HIS A 323 18.09 9.22 -10.00
N CYS A 324 17.50 10.41 -9.94
CA CYS A 324 17.84 11.56 -10.79
C CYS A 324 17.52 12.86 -10.04
N ASP A 325 17.79 14.00 -10.67
CA ASP A 325 17.16 15.24 -10.24
C ASP A 325 15.69 15.22 -10.72
N PRO A 326 14.71 15.70 -9.94
CA PRO A 326 13.29 15.53 -10.29
C PRO A 326 12.92 16.10 -11.68
N ALA A 327 13.53 17.22 -12.09
CA ALA A 327 13.35 17.83 -13.40
C ALA A 327 13.84 16.96 -14.57
N ASP A 328 14.74 16.01 -14.30
CA ASP A 328 15.35 15.11 -15.29
C ASP A 328 14.58 13.79 -15.44
N ILE A 329 13.43 13.60 -14.79
CA ILE A 329 12.71 12.32 -14.84
C ILE A 329 12.43 11.87 -16.28
N ALA A 330 12.07 12.77 -17.20
CA ALA A 330 11.83 12.43 -18.60
C ALA A 330 13.11 12.10 -19.42
N ASN A 331 14.31 12.34 -18.88
CA ASN A 331 15.58 12.15 -19.57
C ASN A 331 16.36 10.95 -19.01
N VAL A 332 16.23 9.80 -19.66
CA VAL A 332 16.85 8.53 -19.21
C VAL A 332 18.39 8.57 -19.10
N GLU A 333 19.07 9.44 -19.84
CA GLU A 333 20.54 9.58 -19.77
C GLU A 333 21.01 10.26 -18.48
N LYS A 334 20.11 10.93 -17.77
CA LYS A 334 20.38 11.59 -16.48
C LYS A 334 20.11 10.68 -15.29
N HIS A 335 19.56 9.49 -15.52
CA HIS A 335 19.23 8.56 -14.46
C HIS A 335 20.47 7.78 -14.05
N THR A 336 20.70 7.72 -12.74
CA THR A 336 21.73 6.85 -12.15
C THR A 336 21.06 5.61 -11.60
N MET A 337 21.49 4.43 -12.06
CA MET A 337 21.08 3.15 -11.48
C MET A 337 21.98 2.85 -10.29
N MET A 338 21.41 2.86 -9.09
CA MET A 338 22.13 2.55 -7.84
C MET A 338 22.34 1.05 -7.67
N PHE A 339 21.33 0.28 -8.05
CA PHE A 339 21.31 -1.16 -7.86
C PHE A 339 20.47 -1.85 -8.93
N ASN A 340 20.95 -2.97 -9.44
CA ASN A 340 20.20 -3.80 -10.38
C ASN A 340 19.81 -5.12 -9.71
N PRO A 341 18.55 -5.27 -9.27
CA PRO A 341 18.09 -6.49 -8.59
C PRO A 341 17.96 -7.69 -9.52
N LYS A 342 18.11 -7.51 -10.83
CA LYS A 342 17.86 -8.51 -11.89
C LYS A 342 16.43 -9.04 -11.97
N TYR A 343 15.57 -8.72 -11.00
CA TYR A 343 14.17 -9.11 -10.90
C TYR A 343 13.28 -7.90 -10.64
N GLU A 344 11.98 -8.09 -10.72
CA GLU A 344 10.97 -7.07 -10.47
C GLU A 344 11.06 -6.51 -9.04
N SER A 345 10.99 -5.17 -8.91
CA SER A 345 11.01 -4.45 -7.64
C SER A 345 10.22 -3.14 -7.78
N ALA A 346 9.09 -3.00 -7.09
CA ALA A 346 8.20 -1.82 -7.22
C ALA A 346 7.97 -1.06 -5.90
N ASN A 347 8.43 -1.61 -4.77
CA ASN A 347 8.21 -1.04 -3.44
C ASN A 347 9.55 -0.72 -2.82
N MET A 348 9.70 0.51 -2.33
CA MET A 348 10.91 0.99 -1.67
C MET A 348 10.55 2.07 -0.65
N ILE A 349 11.28 2.10 0.46
CA ILE A 349 11.26 3.20 1.43
C ILE A 349 12.69 3.64 1.72
N ILE A 350 12.88 4.95 1.92
CA ILE A 350 14.15 5.54 2.34
C ILE A 350 13.93 6.35 3.61
N GLU A 351 14.63 6.00 4.70
CA GLU A 351 14.55 6.72 5.97
C GLU A 351 15.87 6.53 6.76
N ASP A 352 16.46 7.61 7.25
CA ASP A 352 17.75 7.64 7.96
C ASP A 352 18.88 6.89 7.23
N ASP A 353 19.13 7.26 5.97
CA ASP A 353 20.13 6.64 5.07
C ASP A 353 19.92 5.14 4.78
N VAL A 354 18.83 4.54 5.26
CA VAL A 354 18.47 3.16 4.99
C VAL A 354 17.54 3.11 3.79
N ILE A 355 17.92 2.33 2.79
CA ILE A 355 17.07 1.96 1.66
C ILE A 355 16.60 0.52 1.88
N LEU A 356 15.29 0.32 1.97
CA LEU A 356 14.67 -1.01 1.95
C LEU A 356 13.81 -1.15 0.70
N SER A 357 14.03 -2.22 -0.06
CA SER A 357 13.25 -2.60 -1.23
C SER A 357 12.97 -4.10 -1.24
N ALA A 358 12.09 -4.56 -2.11
CA ALA A 358 11.60 -5.93 -2.13
C ALA A 358 12.05 -6.71 -3.38
N HIS A 359 12.14 -8.04 -3.22
CA HIS A 359 11.97 -8.99 -4.32
C HIS A 359 10.61 -9.66 -4.21
N TYR A 360 9.94 -9.82 -5.33
CA TYR A 360 8.61 -10.43 -5.35
C TYR A 360 8.66 -11.93 -5.62
N ALA A 361 7.95 -12.69 -4.79
CA ALA A 361 7.90 -14.15 -4.86
C ALA A 361 7.49 -14.73 -6.24
N PRO A 362 6.53 -14.15 -7.00
CA PRO A 362 6.18 -14.67 -8.33
C PRO A 362 7.20 -14.31 -9.42
N ALA A 363 8.00 -13.25 -9.23
CA ALA A 363 8.85 -12.66 -10.26
C ALA A 363 10.36 -12.85 -10.00
N SER A 364 10.73 -13.60 -8.96
CA SER A 364 12.11 -13.80 -8.53
C SER A 364 12.33 -15.20 -7.93
N PRO A 365 13.58 -15.68 -7.82
CA PRO A 365 13.88 -16.95 -7.17
C PRO A 365 13.68 -16.90 -5.64
N TYR A 366 13.55 -15.71 -5.06
CA TYR A 366 13.41 -15.51 -3.63
C TYR A 366 12.08 -16.04 -3.11
N ASN A 367 12.06 -16.47 -1.85
CA ASN A 367 10.85 -16.83 -1.14
C ASN A 367 10.23 -15.59 -0.52
N THR A 368 10.99 -14.86 0.29
CA THR A 368 10.61 -13.57 0.85
C THR A 368 11.84 -12.68 0.81
N GLY A 369 12.06 -12.01 -0.32
CA GLY A 369 13.33 -11.36 -0.60
C GLY A 369 13.34 -9.87 -0.28
N PHE A 370 14.46 -9.39 0.24
CA PHE A 370 14.72 -7.98 0.54
C PHE A 370 16.02 -7.54 -0.12
N ILE A 371 16.03 -6.28 -0.56
CA ILE A 371 17.21 -5.53 -0.97
C ILE A 371 17.41 -4.45 0.08
N VAL A 372 18.62 -4.33 0.61
CA VAL A 372 18.93 -3.37 1.68
C VAL A 372 20.24 -2.65 1.40
N SER A 373 20.24 -1.36 1.68
CA SER A 373 21.44 -0.56 1.90
C SER A 373 21.24 0.22 3.21
N THR A 374 22.29 0.33 4.04
CA THR A 374 22.28 1.09 5.30
C THR A 374 23.21 2.30 5.23
N ASP A 375 23.63 2.69 4.02
CA ASP A 375 24.61 3.76 3.78
C ASP A 375 24.25 4.58 2.52
N MET A 376 22.96 4.73 2.27
CA MET A 376 22.36 5.46 1.15
C MET A 376 22.87 4.99 -0.23
N GLY A 377 23.04 3.68 -0.37
CA GLY A 377 23.36 3.00 -1.61
C GLY A 377 24.85 2.86 -1.93
N LYS A 378 25.76 3.13 -0.98
CA LYS A 378 27.20 2.89 -1.16
C LYS A 378 27.53 1.40 -1.13
N SER A 379 26.83 0.63 -0.29
CA SER A 379 26.88 -0.81 -0.21
C SER A 379 25.47 -1.41 -0.22
N TRP A 380 25.37 -2.66 -0.68
CA TRP A 380 24.11 -3.36 -0.88
C TRP A 380 24.21 -4.80 -0.41
N ALA A 381 23.12 -5.30 0.19
CA ALA A 381 22.91 -6.69 0.48
C ALA A 381 21.52 -7.15 0.02
N GLN A 382 21.40 -8.46 -0.22
CA GLN A 382 20.14 -9.11 -0.54
C GLN A 382 19.94 -10.27 0.43
N TYR A 383 18.72 -10.41 0.94
CA TYR A 383 18.35 -11.47 1.88
C TYR A 383 17.11 -12.21 1.42
N ASP A 384 17.08 -13.52 1.61
CA ASP A 384 15.90 -14.37 1.42
C ASP A 384 15.44 -14.91 2.78
N LEU A 385 14.36 -14.37 3.33
CA LEU A 385 13.78 -14.80 4.60
C LEU A 385 12.89 -16.04 4.36
N LYS A 386 13.54 -17.15 4.01
CA LYS A 386 12.91 -18.40 3.53
C LYS A 386 11.89 -18.99 4.50
N GLU A 387 12.04 -18.74 5.79
CA GLU A 387 11.11 -19.20 6.82
C GLU A 387 9.66 -18.75 6.62
N PHE A 388 9.42 -17.64 5.91
CA PHE A 388 8.08 -17.11 5.67
C PHE A 388 7.43 -17.70 4.41
N GLY A 389 8.16 -18.54 3.66
CA GLY A 389 7.70 -19.13 2.41
C GLY A 389 7.58 -18.08 1.30
N LYS A 390 6.71 -18.34 0.31
CA LYS A 390 6.50 -17.46 -0.84
C LYS A 390 5.67 -16.22 -0.45
N ARG A 391 6.34 -15.10 -0.18
CA ARG A 391 5.74 -13.80 0.12
C ARG A 391 6.39 -12.66 -0.67
N SER A 392 5.58 -11.70 -1.06
CA SER A 392 6.03 -10.41 -1.61
C SER A 392 5.90 -9.33 -0.55
N PRO A 393 7.02 -8.71 -0.13
CA PRO A 393 6.98 -7.54 0.73
C PRO A 393 6.44 -6.32 -0.01
N THR A 394 5.38 -5.71 0.49
CA THR A 394 4.75 -4.50 -0.07
C THR A 394 4.42 -3.52 1.06
N ARG A 395 3.93 -2.32 0.72
CA ARG A 395 3.47 -1.30 1.69
C ARG A 395 4.44 -1.09 2.86
N PHE A 396 5.65 -0.67 2.53
CA PHE A 396 6.65 -0.26 3.51
C PHE A 396 6.18 1.02 4.19
N HIS A 397 6.01 0.98 5.50
CA HIS A 397 5.69 2.14 6.33
C HIS A 397 6.93 2.59 7.08
N LYS A 398 7.04 3.91 7.30
CA LYS A 398 8.07 4.54 8.15
C LYS A 398 8.20 3.87 9.51
N LYS A 399 9.36 4.06 10.14
CA LYS A 399 9.63 3.50 11.46
C LYS A 399 8.60 3.98 12.49
N ASN A 400 8.21 3.07 13.38
CA ASN A 400 7.52 3.42 14.61
C ASN A 400 8.50 4.00 15.64
N SER A 401 7.98 4.41 16.79
CA SER A 401 8.79 4.99 17.88
C SER A 401 9.87 4.07 18.45
N ASP A 402 9.74 2.74 18.25
CA ASP A 402 10.76 1.75 18.62
C ASP A 402 11.79 1.52 17.49
N GLY A 403 11.68 2.22 16.36
CA GLY A 403 12.60 2.15 15.22
C GLY A 403 12.32 1.02 14.23
N TRP A 404 11.12 0.43 14.23
CA TRP A 404 10.75 -0.66 13.31
C TRP A 404 9.95 -0.16 12.12
N PHE A 405 10.41 -0.41 10.90
CA PHE A 405 9.58 -0.34 9.70
C PHE A 405 8.52 -1.43 9.75
N ARG A 406 7.31 -1.12 9.29
CA ARG A 406 6.24 -2.11 9.09
C ARG A 406 6.16 -2.45 7.60
N VAL A 407 6.12 -3.74 7.31
CA VAL A 407 6.06 -4.28 5.94
C VAL A 407 4.91 -5.27 5.83
N ASP A 408 4.08 -5.10 4.82
CA ASP A 408 3.01 -6.04 4.49
C ASP A 408 3.59 -7.23 3.72
N LEU A 409 3.42 -8.45 4.21
CA LEU A 409 3.76 -9.63 3.44
C LEU A 409 2.52 -10.16 2.73
N ARG A 410 2.53 -10.10 1.40
CA ARG A 410 1.47 -10.66 0.57
C ARG A 410 1.81 -12.07 0.12
N LYS A 411 0.84 -12.99 0.19
CA LYS A 411 0.96 -14.34 -0.40
C LYS A 411 1.03 -14.19 -1.90
N VAL A 412 2.14 -14.64 -2.47
CA VAL A 412 2.46 -14.44 -3.89
C VAL A 412 2.47 -12.96 -4.24
N TRP A 413 1.35 -12.34 -4.64
CA TRP A 413 1.31 -10.93 -5.05
C TRP A 413 0.47 -10.04 -4.12
N ILE A 414 -0.84 -10.32 -3.98
CA ILE A 414 -1.78 -9.34 -3.41
C ILE A 414 -2.59 -9.84 -2.21
N GLU A 415 -2.73 -11.16 -2.04
CA GLU A 415 -3.49 -11.71 -0.91
C GLU A 415 -2.74 -11.48 0.41
N ARG A 416 -3.43 -11.13 1.49
CA ARG A 416 -2.77 -10.91 2.79
C ARG A 416 -2.09 -12.19 3.30
N GLY A 417 -0.84 -12.05 3.69
CA GLY A 417 -0.10 -13.01 4.50
C GLY A 417 0.02 -12.48 5.92
N GLU A 418 1.23 -12.08 6.28
CA GLU A 418 1.64 -11.66 7.61
C GLU A 418 2.09 -10.19 7.61
N VAL A 419 2.34 -9.62 8.78
CA VAL A 419 2.98 -8.31 8.91
C VAL A 419 4.38 -8.54 9.47
N LEU A 420 5.38 -7.98 8.81
CA LEU A 420 6.77 -8.07 9.21
C LEU A 420 7.24 -6.71 9.75
N PHE A 421 7.99 -6.74 10.84
CA PHE A 421 8.73 -5.61 11.35
C PHE A 421 10.21 -5.77 11.05
N ILE A 422 10.83 -4.73 10.48
CA ILE A 422 12.27 -4.67 10.18
C ILE A 422 12.87 -3.48 10.90
N LYS A 423 13.97 -3.69 11.63
CA LYS A 423 14.74 -2.64 12.29
C LYS A 423 16.19 -2.69 11.79
N PRO A 424 16.67 -1.68 11.07
CA PRO A 424 18.06 -1.63 10.61
C PRO A 424 19.04 -1.64 11.76
N LYS A 425 20.21 -2.23 11.53
CA LYS A 425 21.36 -2.14 12.43
C LYS A 425 22.13 -0.83 12.17
N PRO A 426 22.77 -0.26 13.20
CA PRO A 426 23.62 0.93 13.06
C PRO A 426 24.79 0.73 12.10
#